data_AF-A0A9J6FAG3-F1
#
_entry.id   AF-A0A9J6FAG3-F1
#
_cell.length_a   1.000
_cell.length_b   1.000
_cell.length_c   1.000
_cell.angle_alpha   90.00
_cell.angle_beta   90.00
_cell.angle_gamma   90.00
#
_symmetry.space_group_name_H-M   'P 1'
#
loop_
_entity.id
_entity.type
_entity.pdbx_description
1 polymer ?
#
loop_
_entity_poly.entity_id
_entity_poly.type
_entity_poly.pdbx_seq_one_letter_code
_entity_poly.pdbx_strand_id
1 'polypeptide(L)'
;MEEENLPQTLQQIGELLEENIEESDIEVCHRVPVKKANAIPNIIVQFRRRAKRDAVLQKARKARLPTHDLGHPSTTAVFKNEHLCPPMKQLLCVAIAQKKAKNWHFVWTNGGNIMARKDESAPILHIRNAQDVDRIV
;
A
#
# COMPACT_ATOMS: atom_id res chain seq x y z
N MET A 1 26.15 11.11 -7.94
CA MET A 1 24.84 10.58 -7.49
C MET A 1 25.10 9.12 -7.20
N GLU A 2 25.15 8.75 -5.92
CA GLU A 2 25.26 7.34 -5.56
C GLU A 2 24.05 6.61 -6.15
N GLU A 3 24.33 5.51 -6.83
CA GLU A 3 23.33 4.68 -7.47
C GLU A 3 22.48 4.07 -6.36
N GLU A 4 21.22 4.50 -6.27
CA GLU A 4 20.31 4.04 -5.23
C GLU A 4 20.07 2.54 -5.37
N ASN A 5 20.46 1.76 -4.35
CA ASN A 5 20.27 0.32 -4.33
C ASN A 5 18.89 -0.03 -3.74
N LEU A 6 17.88 -0.11 -4.61
CA LEU A 6 16.52 -0.46 -4.20
C LEU A 6 16.41 -1.81 -3.47
N PRO A 7 17.10 -2.90 -3.89
CA PRO A 7 17.14 -4.14 -3.13
C PRO A 7 17.58 -3.97 -1.67
N GLN A 8 18.65 -3.20 -1.41
CA GLN A 8 19.12 -2.93 -0.05
C GLN A 8 18.08 -2.16 0.78
N THR A 9 17.43 -1.16 0.19
CA THR A 9 16.31 -0.46 0.87
C THR A 9 15.18 -1.43 1.22
N LEU A 10 14.86 -2.40 0.36
CA LEU A 10 13.83 -3.40 0.64
C LEU A 10 14.24 -4.38 1.73
N GLN A 11 15.52 -4.78 1.78
CA GLN A 11 16.07 -5.61 2.87
C GLN A 11 15.92 -4.89 4.22
N GLN A 12 16.34 -3.62 4.29
CA GLN A 12 16.17 -2.79 5.50
C GLN A 12 14.70 -2.66 5.91
N ILE A 13 13.80 -2.44 4.96
CA ILE A 13 12.36 -2.44 5.24
C ILE A 13 11.91 -3.81 5.78
N GLY A 14 12.37 -4.91 5.19
CA GLY A 14 12.06 -6.26 5.64
C GLY A 14 12.49 -6.53 7.08
N GLU A 15 13.70 -6.10 7.46
CA GLU A 15 14.21 -6.17 8.83
C GLU A 15 13.34 -5.37 9.79
N LEU A 16 13.03 -4.11 9.46
CA LEU A 16 12.17 -3.24 10.27
C LEU A 16 10.73 -3.75 10.41
N LEU A 17 10.27 -4.59 9.47
CA LEU A 17 8.95 -5.23 9.49
C LEU A 17 8.94 -6.60 10.19
N GLU A 18 10.10 -7.11 10.59
CA GLU A 18 10.28 -8.49 11.05
C GLU A 18 9.76 -9.52 10.00
N GLU A 19 10.00 -9.23 8.73
CA GLU A 19 9.67 -10.07 7.58
C GLU A 19 10.78 -9.89 6.53
N ASN A 20 11.86 -10.66 6.67
CA ASN A 20 13.08 -10.50 5.87
C ASN A 20 12.79 -10.57 4.37
N ILE A 21 13.16 -9.55 3.58
CA ILE A 21 12.96 -9.54 2.12
C ILE A 21 14.29 -9.85 1.45
N GLU A 22 14.42 -11.03 0.85
CA GLU A 22 15.62 -11.39 0.10
C GLU A 22 15.54 -10.92 -1.34
N GLU A 23 16.68 -10.77 -2.01
CA GLU A 23 16.71 -10.50 -3.46
C GLU A 23 16.03 -11.63 -4.27
N SER A 24 16.11 -12.86 -3.74
CA SER A 24 15.45 -14.03 -4.31
C SER A 24 13.92 -13.89 -4.34
N ASP A 25 13.34 -13.09 -3.44
CA ASP A 25 11.90 -12.83 -3.37
C ASP A 25 11.42 -11.79 -4.39
N ILE A 26 12.33 -10.97 -4.93
CA ILE A 26 12.00 -9.84 -5.80
C ILE A 26 12.09 -10.29 -7.27
N GLU A 27 10.99 -10.09 -8.00
CA GLU A 27 10.94 -10.29 -9.45
C GLU A 27 11.27 -8.98 -10.18
N VAL A 28 10.66 -7.87 -9.74
CA VAL A 28 10.87 -6.54 -10.32
C VAL A 28 10.91 -5.50 -9.21
N CYS A 29 11.85 -4.56 -9.28
CA CYS A 29 11.89 -3.40 -8.41
C CYS A 29 12.33 -2.16 -9.20
N HIS A 30 11.54 -1.08 -9.17
CA HIS A 30 11.88 0.17 -9.87
C HIS A 30 11.14 1.37 -9.28
N ARG A 31 11.66 2.58 -9.56
CA ARG A 31 11.02 3.86 -9.28
C ARG A 31 10.00 4.19 -10.38
N VAL A 32 8.83 4.72 -10.01
CA VAL A 32 7.81 5.20 -10.97
C VAL A 32 8.15 6.63 -11.38
N PRO A 33 8.31 6.94 -12.68
CA PRO A 33 8.62 8.30 -13.13
C PRO A 33 7.58 9.32 -12.66
N VAL A 34 8.06 10.45 -12.14
CA VAL A 34 7.23 11.57 -11.68
C VAL A 34 7.49 12.80 -12.52
N LYS A 35 6.43 13.54 -12.88
CA LYS A 35 6.54 14.76 -13.69
C LYS A 35 6.97 16.00 -12.89
N LYS A 36 6.81 15.96 -11.56
CA LYS A 36 7.15 17.08 -10.67
C LYS A 36 8.61 16.97 -10.25
N ALA A 37 9.40 18.01 -10.49
CA ALA A 37 10.84 18.04 -10.21
C ALA A 37 11.21 17.72 -8.75
N ASN A 38 10.36 18.10 -7.78
CA ASN A 38 10.61 17.89 -6.35
C ASN A 38 9.80 16.73 -5.74
N ALA A 39 9.13 15.90 -6.55
CA ALA A 39 8.40 14.76 -6.03
C ALA A 39 9.34 13.57 -5.82
N ILE A 40 9.24 12.92 -4.65
CA ILE A 40 9.93 11.65 -4.42
C ILE A 40 9.17 10.56 -5.20
N PRO A 41 9.80 9.88 -6.17
CA PRO A 41 9.12 8.86 -6.97
C PRO A 41 8.78 7.63 -6.11
N ASN A 42 7.63 7.00 -6.33
CA ASN A 42 7.27 5.77 -5.62
C ASN A 42 8.15 4.60 -6.06
N ILE A 43 8.42 3.65 -5.16
CA ILE A 43 9.03 2.35 -5.51
C ILE A 43 7.90 1.34 -5.76
N ILE A 44 7.97 0.63 -6.88
CA ILE A 44 7.10 -0.51 -7.17
C ILE A 44 7.92 -1.78 -7.05
N VAL A 45 7.38 -2.74 -6.29
CA VAL A 45 7.97 -4.05 -6.06
C VAL A 45 6.99 -5.12 -6.51
N GLN A 46 7.45 -6.01 -7.36
CA GLN A 46 6.78 -7.26 -7.69
C GLN A 46 7.55 -8.38 -7.00
N PHE A 47 6.87 -9.09 -6.09
CA PHE A 47 7.41 -10.29 -5.48
C PHE A 47 7.17 -11.51 -6.37
N ARG A 48 8.11 -12.46 -6.39
CA ARG A 48 7.97 -13.76 -7.06
C ARG A 48 6.79 -14.56 -6.53
N ARG A 49 6.62 -14.55 -5.20
CA ARG A 49 5.62 -15.36 -4.50
C ARG A 49 4.55 -14.45 -3.90
N ARG A 50 3.28 -14.74 -4.19
CA ARG A 50 2.14 -14.02 -3.60
C ARG A 50 2.12 -14.12 -2.07
N ALA A 51 2.44 -15.30 -1.53
CA ALA A 51 2.52 -15.51 -0.09
C ALA A 51 3.54 -14.55 0.57
N LYS A 52 4.68 -14.31 -0.07
CA LYS A 52 5.70 -13.37 0.45
C LYS A 52 5.19 -11.93 0.47
N ARG A 53 4.63 -11.48 -0.65
CA ARG A 53 3.97 -10.17 -0.73
C ARG A 53 2.92 -10.01 0.38
N ASP A 54 2.10 -11.02 0.58
CA ASP A 54 0.99 -10.97 1.53
C ASP A 54 1.50 -10.90 2.99
N ALA A 55 2.53 -11.67 3.32
CA ALA A 55 3.21 -11.61 4.63
C ALA A 55 3.80 -10.21 4.90
N VAL A 56 4.54 -9.65 3.93
CA VAL A 56 5.11 -8.29 4.01
C VAL A 56 4.01 -7.25 4.20
N LEU A 57 2.92 -7.32 3.42
CA LEU A 57 1.82 -6.38 3.53
C LEU A 57 1.08 -6.48 4.87
N GLN A 58 0.89 -7.67 5.41
CA GLN A 58 0.26 -7.87 6.72
C GLN A 58 1.06 -7.21 7.85
N LYS A 59 2.39 -7.38 7.85
CA LYS A 59 3.30 -6.72 8.79
C LYS A 59 3.33 -5.21 8.56
N ALA A 60 3.41 -4.78 7.31
CA ALA A 60 3.45 -3.37 6.92
C ALA A 60 2.23 -2.57 7.37
N ARG A 61 1.03 -3.17 7.41
CA ARG A 61 -0.21 -2.50 7.89
C ARG A 61 -0.17 -2.16 9.38
N LYS A 62 0.59 -2.92 10.17
CA LYS A 62 0.72 -2.72 11.62
C LYS A 62 1.89 -1.81 11.97
N ALA A 63 2.90 -1.75 11.10
CA ALA A 63 4.13 -1.00 11.33
C ALA A 63 4.10 0.40 10.70
N ARG A 64 4.39 1.43 11.50
CA ARG A 64 4.65 2.79 11.02
C ARG A 64 6.16 3.02 10.97
N LEU A 65 6.71 3.08 9.76
CA LEU A 65 8.15 3.28 9.56
C LEU A 65 8.42 4.74 9.21
N PRO A 66 9.16 5.51 10.03
CA PRO A 66 9.67 6.81 9.63
C PRO A 66 10.83 6.65 8.64
N THR A 67 11.00 7.62 7.75
CA THR A 67 12.12 7.64 6.79
C THR A 67 13.50 7.69 7.46
N HIS A 68 13.56 8.17 8.70
CA HIS A 68 14.75 8.15 9.56
C HIS A 68 15.33 6.75 9.74
N ASP A 69 14.47 5.74 9.95
CA ASP A 69 14.90 4.36 10.17
C ASP A 69 15.46 3.72 8.90
N LEU A 70 15.27 4.37 7.75
CA LEU A 70 15.88 4.04 6.46
C LEU A 70 17.09 4.92 6.12
N GLY A 71 17.63 5.65 7.10
CA GLY A 71 18.82 6.50 6.92
C GLY A 71 18.55 7.85 6.26
N HIS A 72 17.29 8.28 6.09
CA HIS A 72 16.99 9.62 5.59
C HIS A 72 16.91 10.65 6.73
N PRO A 73 17.31 11.91 6.49
CA PRO A 73 17.23 12.97 7.51
C PRO A 73 15.80 13.37 7.88
N SER A 74 14.81 13.01 7.06
CA SER A 74 13.39 13.28 7.31
C SER A 74 12.78 12.25 8.25
N THR A 75 11.77 12.65 9.02
CA THR A 75 10.98 11.76 9.89
C THR A 75 9.59 11.45 9.33
N THR A 76 9.41 11.65 8.01
CA THR A 76 8.13 11.41 7.35
C THR A 76 7.79 9.91 7.35
N ALA A 77 6.51 9.56 7.46
CA ALA A 77 6.10 8.15 7.42
C ALA A 77 6.22 7.57 6.00
N VAL A 78 6.78 6.36 5.92
CA VAL A 78 6.83 5.56 4.69
C VAL A 78 5.51 4.81 4.53
N PHE A 79 4.77 5.15 3.47
CA PHE A 79 3.51 4.49 3.14
C PHE A 79 3.75 3.24 2.30
N LYS A 80 3.15 2.12 2.72
CA LYS A 80 3.26 0.82 2.06
C LYS A 80 1.86 0.37 1.67
N ASN A 81 1.58 0.37 0.36
CA ASN A 81 0.24 0.14 -0.18
C ASN A 81 0.28 -0.93 -1.27
N GLU A 82 -0.86 -1.57 -1.51
CA GLU A 82 -1.04 -2.43 -2.68
C GLU A 82 -1.06 -1.61 -3.97
N HIS A 83 -0.36 -2.09 -5.00
CA HIS A 83 -0.42 -1.46 -6.31
C HIS A 83 -1.65 -1.93 -7.09
N LEU A 84 -2.72 -1.12 -7.07
CA LEU A 84 -3.95 -1.39 -7.81
C LEU A 84 -3.85 -0.92 -9.27
N CYS A 85 -4.58 -1.58 -10.17
CA CYS A 85 -4.76 -1.10 -11.54
C CYS A 85 -5.59 0.21 -11.55
N PRO A 86 -5.51 1.03 -12.61
CA PRO A 86 -6.15 2.35 -12.64
C PRO A 86 -7.66 2.35 -12.35
N PRO A 87 -8.48 1.42 -12.90
CA PRO A 87 -9.90 1.36 -12.58
C PRO A 87 -10.16 1.07 -11.09
N MET A 88 -9.37 0.19 -10.48
CA MET A 88 -9.49 -0.13 -9.06
C MET A 88 -9.04 1.04 -8.18
N LYS A 89 -8.03 1.82 -8.59
CA LYS A 89 -7.66 3.06 -7.89
C LYS A 89 -8.82 4.08 -7.94
N GLN A 90 -9.46 4.24 -9.09
CA GLN A 90 -10.63 5.13 -9.23
C GLN A 90 -11.78 4.66 -8.33
N LEU A 91 -12.10 3.37 -8.35
CA LEU A 91 -13.13 2.79 -7.50
C LEU A 91 -12.83 2.99 -6.00
N LEU A 92 -11.57 2.81 -5.59
CA LEU A 92 -11.14 3.07 -4.21
C LEU A 92 -11.34 4.54 -3.82
N CYS A 93 -10.99 5.48 -4.70
CA CYS A 93 -11.19 6.91 -4.45
C CYS A 93 -12.68 7.23 -4.23
N VAL A 94 -13.57 6.70 -5.08
CA VAL A 94 -15.01 6.91 -4.98
C VAL A 94 -15.56 6.28 -3.69
N ALA A 95 -15.14 5.05 -3.35
CA ALA A 95 -15.53 4.39 -2.10
C ALA A 95 -15.08 5.17 -0.85
N ILE A 96 -13.86 5.70 -0.83
CA ILE A 96 -13.35 6.54 0.27
C ILE A 96 -14.16 7.84 0.39
N ALA A 97 -14.53 8.47 -0.74
CA ALA A 97 -15.34 9.67 -0.74
C ALA A 97 -16.74 9.40 -0.16
N GLN A 98 -17.39 8.32 -0.61
CA GLN A 98 -18.70 7.92 -0.10
C GLN A 98 -18.65 7.54 1.39
N LYS A 99 -17.61 6.82 1.81
CA LYS A 99 -17.36 6.49 3.21
C LYS A 99 -17.39 7.74 4.10
N LYS A 100 -16.69 8.80 3.69
CA LYS A 100 -16.67 10.09 4.40
C LYS A 100 -18.04 10.75 4.41
N ALA A 101 -18.73 10.76 3.27
CA ALA A 101 -20.06 11.38 3.14
C ALA A 101 -21.13 10.69 4.01
N LYS A 102 -20.98 9.40 4.29
CA LYS A 102 -21.94 8.57 5.04
C LYS A 102 -21.48 8.17 6.43
N ASN A 103 -20.36 8.72 6.90
CA ASN A 103 -19.79 8.44 8.22
C ASN A 103 -19.51 6.94 8.47
N TRP A 104 -19.10 6.20 7.44
CA TRP A 104 -18.57 4.86 7.62
C TRP A 104 -17.13 4.92 8.14
N HIS A 105 -16.74 3.98 8.98
CA HIS A 105 -15.41 3.97 9.61
C HIS A 105 -14.34 3.50 8.62
N PHE A 106 -14.60 2.41 7.88
CA PHE A 106 -13.55 1.67 7.18
C PHE A 106 -13.80 1.53 5.68
N VAL A 107 -12.76 1.82 4.89
CA VAL A 107 -12.56 1.37 3.50
C VAL A 107 -11.10 0.98 3.36
N TRP A 108 -10.81 -0.22 2.87
CA TRP A 108 -9.44 -0.72 2.73
C TRP A 108 -9.33 -1.69 1.55
N THR A 109 -8.09 -1.97 1.14
CA THR A 109 -7.80 -3.02 0.16
C THR A 109 -7.28 -4.29 0.82
N ASN A 110 -7.50 -5.44 0.21
CA ASN A 110 -6.81 -6.69 0.57
C ASN A 110 -6.79 -7.64 -0.63
N GLY A 111 -5.61 -8.09 -1.03
CA GLY A 111 -5.43 -8.98 -2.18
C GLY A 111 -5.97 -8.37 -3.47
N GLY A 112 -5.83 -7.05 -3.63
CA GLY A 112 -6.38 -6.29 -4.76
C GLY A 112 -7.89 -6.01 -4.70
N ASN A 113 -8.63 -6.54 -3.71
CA ASN A 113 -10.05 -6.27 -3.54
C ASN A 113 -10.29 -5.05 -2.66
N ILE A 114 -11.36 -4.30 -2.93
CA ILE A 114 -11.78 -3.17 -2.09
C ILE A 114 -12.92 -3.63 -1.19
N MET A 115 -12.83 -3.31 0.10
CA MET A 115 -13.84 -3.60 1.09
C MET A 115 -14.18 -2.35 1.90
N ALA A 116 -15.42 -2.31 2.38
CA ALA A 116 -15.94 -1.26 3.24
C ALA A 116 -16.63 -1.88 4.45
N ARG A 117 -16.66 -1.16 5.57
CA ARG A 117 -17.37 -1.56 6.77
C ARG A 117 -17.82 -0.33 7.55
N LYS A 118 -19.08 -0.32 7.98
CA LYS A 118 -19.67 0.84 8.65
C LYS A 118 -19.00 1.11 10.00
N ASP A 119 -18.86 0.07 10.81
CA ASP A 119 -18.25 0.10 12.14
C ASP A 119 -17.69 -1.31 12.47
N GLU A 120 -17.16 -1.50 13.67
CA GLU A 120 -16.55 -2.74 14.15
C GLU A 120 -17.53 -3.91 14.30
N SER A 121 -18.83 -3.65 14.26
CA SER A 121 -19.90 -4.65 14.41
C SER A 121 -20.57 -5.03 13.08
N ALA A 122 -20.57 -4.12 12.10
CA ALA A 122 -21.24 -4.32 10.81
C ALA A 122 -20.60 -5.44 9.97
N PRO A 123 -21.31 -6.06 9.01
CA PRO A 123 -20.69 -6.97 8.04
C PRO A 123 -19.76 -6.23 7.07
N ILE A 124 -18.81 -6.97 6.49
CA ILE A 124 -17.93 -6.45 5.43
C ILE A 124 -18.72 -6.35 4.12
N LEU A 125 -18.68 -5.18 3.48
CA LEU A 125 -19.17 -4.94 2.13
C LEU A 125 -18.01 -5.02 1.13
N HIS A 126 -18.11 -5.91 0.13
CA HIS A 126 -17.16 -5.96 -0.97
C HIS A 126 -17.57 -4.96 -2.06
N ILE A 127 -16.64 -4.09 -2.46
CA ILE A 127 -16.84 -3.09 -3.51
C ILE A 127 -16.16 -3.58 -4.78
N ARG A 128 -16.94 -4.13 -5.72
CA ARG A 128 -16.42 -4.67 -7.00
C ARG A 128 -16.65 -3.73 -8.16
N ASN A 129 -17.62 -2.83 -8.05
CA ASN A 129 -18.00 -1.87 -9.08
C ASN A 129 -18.59 -0.60 -8.44
N ALA A 130 -18.97 0.36 -9.27
CA ALA A 130 -19.57 1.62 -8.82
C ALA A 130 -20.89 1.41 -8.08
N GLN A 131 -21.73 0.45 -8.50
CA GLN A 131 -23.02 0.16 -7.86
C GLN A 131 -22.86 -0.36 -6.43
N ASP A 132 -21.79 -1.09 -6.13
CA ASP A 132 -21.50 -1.50 -4.76
C ASP A 132 -21.20 -0.32 -3.84
N VAL A 133 -20.68 0.80 -4.38
CA VAL A 133 -20.43 2.01 -3.59
C VAL A 133 -21.73 2.65 -3.11
N ASP A 134 -22.80 2.56 -3.90
CA ASP A 134 -24.11 3.11 -3.53
C ASP A 134 -24.73 2.42 -2.31
N ARG A 135 -24.22 1.24 -1.94
CA ARG A 135 -24.62 0.49 -0.74
C ARG A 135 -23.97 1.02 0.55
N ILE A 136 -23.02 1.94 0.43
CA ILE A 136 -22.51 2.73 1.54
C ILE A 136 -23.55 3.83 1.79
N VAL A 137 -24.45 3.60 2.75
CA VAL A 137 -25.55 4.48 3.15
C VAL A 137 -25.49 4.90 4.61
#